data_AF-U4QF27-F1
#
_entry.id   AF-U4QF27-F1
#
_cell.length_a   1.000
_cell.length_b   1.000
_cell.length_c   1.000
_cell.angle_alpha   90.00
_cell.angle_beta   90.00
_cell.angle_gamma   90.00
#
_symmetry.space_group_name_H-M   'P 1'
#
loop_
_entity.id
_entity.type
_entity.pdbx_description
1 polymer ?
#
loop_
_entity_poly.entity_id
_entity_poly.type
_entity_poly.pdbx_seq_one_letter_code
_entity_poly.pdbx_strand_id
1 'polypeptide(L)'
;MLKQKVNDSNASFSDKEVSWLLDNIGNPDNVIRDNLVCNIFGNGFFEEKFTKQQVRFLIDQISKRNLLFYCIKESGKATLTRSFTCLLWDLIIRTNDNKDSRYYQILDKDEEQQVFKNLIYYLKSEHEFTGFSKEYGWVHAIAHCSDALADSMLNKDFDQEMVEKFLLAVREMLNNIDKRFIDGEEYRLADVFINGFKVNKISSSSFINWIKSITFDPYSRL
;
A
#
# COMPACT_ATOMS: atom_id res chain seq x y z
N MET A 1 -4.34 8.39 -26.19
CA MET A 1 -3.58 7.13 -26.34
C MET A 1 -3.72 6.25 -25.10
N LEU A 2 -3.25 6.64 -23.90
CA LEU A 2 -3.39 5.81 -22.68
C LEU A 2 -4.84 5.47 -22.28
N LYS A 3 -5.78 6.43 -22.37
CA LYS A 3 -7.20 6.18 -22.05
C LYS A 3 -7.83 5.05 -22.87
N GLN A 4 -7.37 4.81 -24.10
CA GLN A 4 -7.87 3.72 -24.95
C GLN A 4 -7.31 2.35 -24.52
N LYS A 5 -6.19 2.33 -23.77
CA LYS A 5 -5.51 1.10 -23.32
C LYS A 5 -6.08 0.53 -22.02
N VAL A 6 -6.87 1.29 -21.26
CA VAL A 6 -7.41 0.88 -19.94
C VAL A 6 -8.16 -0.45 -20.01
N ASN A 7 -8.95 -0.64 -21.08
CA ASN A 7 -9.80 -1.82 -21.28
C ASN A 7 -9.35 -2.68 -22.46
N ASP A 8 -8.15 -2.45 -23.00
CA ASP A 8 -7.62 -3.24 -24.11
C ASP A 8 -6.69 -4.34 -23.58
N SER A 9 -7.14 -5.59 -23.68
CA SER A 9 -6.38 -6.77 -23.24
C SER A 9 -5.07 -6.96 -24.04
N ASN A 10 -4.98 -6.40 -25.25
CA ASN A 10 -3.78 -6.48 -26.10
C ASN A 10 -2.87 -5.25 -25.96
N ALA A 11 -3.19 -4.33 -25.07
CA ALA A 11 -2.38 -3.12 -24.90
C ALA A 11 -0.97 -3.46 -24.41
N SER A 12 0.02 -2.90 -25.11
CA SER A 12 1.41 -2.83 -24.65
C SER A 12 1.75 -1.41 -24.19
N PHE A 13 2.71 -1.29 -23.28
CA PHE A 13 3.17 0.00 -22.75
C PHE A 13 4.63 0.23 -23.11
N SER A 14 4.91 1.41 -23.66
CA SER A 14 6.28 1.89 -23.86
C SER A 14 6.90 2.37 -22.54
N ASP A 15 8.22 2.42 -22.45
CA ASP A 15 8.90 2.90 -21.23
C ASP A 15 8.54 4.35 -20.88
N LYS A 16 8.27 5.18 -21.90
CA LYS A 16 7.77 6.56 -21.69
C LYS A 16 6.38 6.57 -21.07
N GLU A 17 5.52 5.64 -21.45
CA GLU A 17 4.19 5.50 -20.85
C GLU A 17 4.29 5.01 -19.41
N VAL A 18 5.15 4.03 -19.13
CA VAL A 18 5.38 3.54 -17.76
C VAL A 18 5.94 4.64 -16.85
N SER A 19 6.91 5.42 -17.34
CA SER A 19 7.42 6.59 -16.61
C SER A 19 6.32 7.62 -16.35
N TRP A 20 5.48 7.90 -17.35
CA TRP A 20 4.38 8.84 -17.21
C TRP A 20 3.36 8.39 -16.16
N LEU A 21 3.03 7.09 -16.11
CA LEU A 21 2.15 6.53 -15.09
C LEU A 21 2.71 6.79 -13.68
N LEU A 22 4.00 6.53 -13.47
CA LEU A 22 4.64 6.77 -12.18
C LEU A 22 4.69 8.26 -11.82
N ASP A 23 4.96 9.14 -12.79
CA ASP A 23 4.94 10.59 -12.57
C ASP A 23 3.56 11.14 -12.20
N ASN A 24 2.50 10.38 -12.52
CA ASN A 24 1.11 10.73 -12.24
C ASN A 24 0.47 9.87 -11.14
N ILE A 25 1.26 9.09 -10.39
CA ILE A 25 0.74 8.19 -9.35
C ILE A 25 -0.04 8.93 -8.25
N GLY A 26 0.37 10.16 -7.92
CA GLY A 26 -0.29 11.05 -6.96
C GLY A 26 -0.98 12.25 -7.62
N ASN A 27 -1.44 12.15 -8.87
CA ASN A 27 -2.05 13.28 -9.56
C ASN A 27 -3.32 13.77 -8.82
N PRO A 28 -3.49 15.08 -8.58
CA PRO A 28 -4.67 15.62 -7.88
C PRO A 28 -5.97 15.45 -8.67
N ASP A 29 -5.91 15.34 -9.99
CA ASP A 29 -7.06 15.00 -10.83
C ASP A 29 -7.35 13.50 -10.73
N ASN A 30 -8.47 13.14 -10.08
CA ASN A 30 -8.90 11.75 -9.89
C ASN A 30 -9.25 11.03 -11.21
N VAL A 31 -9.53 11.76 -12.29
CA VAL A 31 -9.75 11.16 -13.61
C VAL A 31 -8.42 10.67 -14.19
N ILE A 32 -7.31 11.35 -13.88
CA ILE A 32 -5.97 10.91 -14.26
C ILE A 32 -5.49 9.82 -13.30
N ARG A 33 -5.61 10.03 -12.00
CA ARG A 33 -5.06 9.11 -11.01
C ARG A 33 -5.86 7.81 -10.96
N ASP A 34 -7.12 7.86 -10.55
CA ASP A 34 -7.95 6.68 -10.26
C ASP A 34 -8.40 6.00 -11.56
N ASN A 35 -9.02 6.76 -12.46
CA ASN A 35 -9.65 6.17 -13.64
C ASN A 35 -8.64 5.73 -14.71
N LEU A 36 -7.42 6.27 -14.69
CA LEU A 36 -6.39 5.97 -15.68
C LEU A 36 -5.16 5.29 -15.06
N VAL A 37 -4.42 5.96 -14.17
CA VAL A 37 -3.16 5.42 -13.64
C VAL A 37 -3.40 4.15 -12.82
N CYS A 38 -4.33 4.17 -11.86
CA CYS A 38 -4.62 3.02 -11.00
C CYS A 38 -5.17 1.85 -11.79
N ASN A 39 -6.12 2.10 -12.69
CA ASN A 39 -6.67 1.04 -13.54
C ASN A 39 -5.61 0.43 -14.47
N ILE A 40 -4.72 1.26 -15.05
CA ILE A 40 -3.63 0.74 -15.89
C ILE A 40 -2.63 -0.06 -15.05
N PHE A 41 -2.25 0.39 -13.85
CA PHE A 41 -1.38 -0.41 -13.00
C PHE A 41 -2.05 -1.72 -12.58
N GLY A 42 -3.29 -1.68 -12.09
CA GLY A 42 -4.04 -2.87 -11.70
C GLY A 42 -4.12 -3.89 -12.84
N ASN A 43 -4.68 -3.49 -13.98
CA ASN A 43 -4.80 -4.37 -15.15
C ASN A 43 -3.43 -4.76 -15.69
N GLY A 44 -2.45 -3.86 -15.68
CA GLY A 44 -1.12 -4.11 -16.22
C GLY A 44 -0.32 -5.12 -15.41
N PHE A 45 -0.46 -5.15 -14.08
CA PHE A 45 0.14 -6.17 -13.23
C PHE A 45 -0.62 -7.50 -13.32
N PHE A 46 -1.97 -7.50 -13.25
CA PHE A 46 -2.74 -8.76 -13.27
C PHE A 46 -2.79 -9.44 -14.64
N GLU A 47 -2.76 -8.68 -15.74
CA GLU A 47 -2.70 -9.21 -17.11
C GLU A 47 -1.27 -9.24 -17.67
N GLU A 48 -0.25 -9.03 -16.82
CA GLU A 48 1.18 -9.12 -17.14
C GLU A 48 1.65 -8.26 -18.35
N LYS A 49 1.05 -7.07 -18.51
CA LYS A 49 1.27 -6.17 -19.65
C LYS A 49 2.61 -5.41 -19.60
N PHE A 50 3.24 -5.35 -18.43
CA PHE A 50 4.57 -4.75 -18.28
C PHE A 50 5.69 -5.76 -18.46
N THR A 51 6.83 -5.33 -18.99
CA THR A 51 8.03 -6.15 -19.00
C THR A 51 8.67 -6.20 -17.60
N LYS A 52 9.49 -7.23 -17.31
CA LYS A 52 10.26 -7.28 -16.04
C LYS A 52 11.16 -6.05 -15.85
N GLN A 53 11.71 -5.52 -16.95
CA GLN A 53 12.56 -4.32 -16.93
C GLN A 53 11.76 -3.08 -16.53
N GLN A 54 10.51 -2.97 -16.99
CA GLN A 54 9.60 -1.89 -16.59
C GLN A 54 9.21 -1.99 -15.12
N VAL A 55 8.91 -3.19 -14.62
CA VAL A 55 8.63 -3.39 -13.19
C VAL A 55 9.85 -3.07 -12.33
N ARG A 56 11.05 -3.50 -12.73
CA ARG A 56 12.29 -3.12 -12.05
C ARG A 56 12.54 -1.61 -12.07
N PHE A 57 12.28 -0.95 -13.20
CA PHE A 57 12.33 0.50 -13.28
C PHE A 57 11.37 1.16 -12.28
N LEU A 58 10.13 0.68 -12.15
CA LEU A 58 9.17 1.20 -11.16
C LEU A 58 9.71 1.06 -9.73
N ILE A 59 10.18 -0.13 -9.35
CA ILE A 59 10.77 -0.41 -8.02
C ILE A 59 11.93 0.55 -7.72
N ASP A 60 12.86 0.70 -8.68
CA ASP A 60 14.01 1.58 -8.54
C ASP A 60 13.59 3.05 -8.39
N GLN A 61 12.62 3.51 -9.17
CA GLN A 61 12.16 4.90 -9.10
C GLN A 61 11.38 5.20 -7.82
N ILE A 62 10.54 4.27 -7.33
CA ILE A 62 9.84 4.42 -6.06
C ILE A 62 10.86 4.64 -4.93
N SER A 63 11.90 3.79 -4.89
CA SER A 63 12.95 3.85 -3.89
C SER A 63 13.81 5.12 -4.04
N LYS A 64 14.32 5.40 -5.24
CA LYS A 64 15.19 6.55 -5.53
C LYS A 64 14.51 7.89 -5.24
N ARG A 65 13.22 8.01 -5.53
CA ARG A 65 12.44 9.24 -5.31
C ARG A 65 11.80 9.29 -3.93
N ASN A 66 11.97 8.24 -3.12
CA ASN A 66 11.40 8.11 -1.78
C ASN A 66 9.87 8.31 -1.77
N LEU A 67 9.16 7.75 -2.76
CA LEU A 67 7.74 8.07 -2.98
C LEU A 67 6.83 7.63 -1.84
N LEU A 68 7.14 6.52 -1.18
CA LEU A 68 6.39 6.02 -0.03
C LEU A 68 6.37 7.03 1.12
N PHE A 69 7.44 7.81 1.29
CA PHE A 69 7.56 8.82 2.34
C PHE A 69 7.57 10.26 1.78
N TYR A 70 7.01 10.44 0.57
CA TYR A 70 7.00 11.72 -0.13
C TYR A 70 6.33 12.81 0.71
N CYS A 71 7.12 13.80 1.11
CA CYS A 71 6.69 14.89 1.99
C CYS A 71 5.83 14.38 3.17
N ILE A 72 6.29 13.35 3.90
CA ILE A 72 5.52 12.65 4.97
C ILE A 72 5.03 13.56 6.11
N LYS A 73 5.44 14.83 6.17
CA LYS A 73 4.94 15.83 7.13
C LYS A 73 3.80 16.69 6.57
N GLU A 74 3.47 16.52 5.30
CA GLU A 74 2.43 17.25 4.58
C GLU A 74 1.21 16.36 4.31
N SER A 75 0.04 16.98 4.43
CA SER A 75 -1.29 16.42 4.14
C SER A 75 -1.80 16.79 2.75
N GLY A 76 -2.96 16.27 2.37
CA GLY A 76 -3.63 16.61 1.11
C GLY A 76 -2.92 16.05 -0.12
N LYS A 77 -2.51 16.92 -1.05
CA LYS A 77 -1.92 16.48 -2.33
C LYS A 77 -0.68 15.59 -2.15
N ALA A 78 0.16 15.87 -1.15
CA ALA A 78 1.35 15.06 -0.89
C ALA A 78 0.99 13.61 -0.52
N THR A 79 -0.09 13.42 0.24
CA THR A 79 -0.60 12.10 0.65
C THR A 79 -0.99 11.24 -0.54
N LEU A 80 -1.49 11.83 -1.63
CA LEU A 80 -1.86 11.09 -2.84
C LEU A 80 -0.67 10.29 -3.38
N THR A 81 0.51 10.91 -3.47
CA THR A 81 1.72 10.20 -3.92
C THR A 81 2.04 9.01 -3.03
N ARG A 82 1.99 9.19 -1.71
CA ARG A 82 2.34 8.12 -0.75
C ARG A 82 1.33 6.98 -0.78
N SER A 83 0.04 7.33 -0.66
CA SER A 83 -1.06 6.39 -0.67
C SER A 83 -1.09 5.52 -1.92
N PHE A 84 -0.98 6.13 -3.10
CA PHE A 84 -1.02 5.38 -4.35
C PHE A 84 0.31 4.67 -4.63
N THR A 85 1.41 5.06 -3.98
CA THR A 85 2.63 4.25 -3.92
C THR A 85 2.43 3.00 -3.07
N CYS A 86 1.69 3.06 -1.94
CA CYS A 86 1.30 1.85 -1.20
C CYS A 86 0.47 0.90 -2.08
N LEU A 87 -0.49 1.43 -2.85
CA LEU A 87 -1.29 0.63 -3.78
C LEU A 87 -0.44 0.01 -4.90
N LEU A 88 0.60 0.69 -5.37
CA LEU A 88 1.54 0.11 -6.32
C LEU A 88 2.41 -0.98 -5.68
N TRP A 89 2.84 -0.80 -4.42
CA TRP A 89 3.54 -1.84 -3.66
C TRP A 89 2.68 -3.08 -3.46
N ASP A 90 1.39 -2.92 -3.16
CA ASP A 90 0.41 -4.02 -3.09
C ASP A 90 0.45 -4.89 -4.35
N LEU A 91 0.34 -4.27 -5.53
CA LEU A 91 0.41 -4.98 -6.81
C LEU A 91 1.76 -5.69 -7.03
N ILE A 92 2.87 -5.04 -6.67
CA ILE A 92 4.22 -5.62 -6.78
C ILE A 92 4.36 -6.83 -5.86
N ILE A 93 3.96 -6.72 -4.59
CA ILE A 93 4.06 -7.80 -3.60
C ILE A 93 3.19 -8.99 -4.01
N ARG A 94 1.92 -8.73 -4.35
CA ARG A 94 0.97 -9.78 -4.76
C ARG A 94 1.45 -10.54 -5.99
N THR A 95 2.11 -9.87 -6.93
CA THR A 95 2.67 -10.52 -8.13
C THR A 95 4.08 -11.08 -7.95
N ASN A 96 4.86 -10.59 -6.97
CA ASN A 96 6.16 -11.15 -6.58
C ASN A 96 6.01 -12.54 -5.95
N ASP A 97 4.95 -12.74 -5.17
CA ASP A 97 4.70 -13.98 -4.42
C ASP A 97 3.86 -15.01 -5.17
N ASN A 98 3.30 -14.64 -6.32
CA ASN A 98 2.52 -15.55 -7.15
C ASN A 98 3.45 -16.35 -8.09
N LYS A 99 3.56 -17.67 -7.89
CA LYS A 99 4.39 -18.56 -8.72
C LYS A 99 4.00 -18.59 -10.20
N ASP A 100 2.74 -18.30 -10.50
CA ASP A 100 2.23 -18.28 -11.88
C ASP A 100 2.43 -16.92 -12.56
N SER A 101 2.83 -15.89 -11.79
CA SER A 101 3.08 -14.55 -12.30
C SER A 101 4.42 -14.46 -13.02
N ARG A 102 4.45 -13.78 -14.16
CA ARG A 102 5.69 -13.35 -14.83
C ARG A 102 6.60 -12.57 -13.88
N TYR A 103 6.08 -11.88 -12.88
CA TYR A 103 6.84 -11.09 -11.91
C TYR A 103 7.24 -11.89 -10.65
N TYR A 104 7.04 -13.21 -10.64
CA TYR A 104 7.47 -14.05 -9.52
C TYR A 104 8.96 -13.84 -9.21
N GLN A 105 9.26 -13.57 -7.93
CA GLN A 105 10.61 -13.25 -7.44
C GLN A 105 11.27 -12.10 -8.22
N ILE A 106 10.47 -11.09 -8.58
CA ILE A 106 11.02 -9.84 -9.11
C ILE A 106 11.82 -9.13 -8.03
N LEU A 107 11.48 -9.24 -6.75
CA LEU A 107 12.28 -8.77 -5.61
C LEU A 107 13.13 -9.92 -5.08
N ASP A 108 14.37 -9.62 -4.69
CA ASP A 108 15.10 -10.55 -3.83
C ASP A 108 14.61 -10.46 -2.38
N LYS A 109 15.10 -11.37 -1.53
CA LYS A 109 14.65 -11.48 -0.14
C LYS A 109 14.94 -10.22 0.68
N ASP A 110 16.09 -9.58 0.47
CA ASP A 110 16.48 -8.41 1.26
C ASP A 110 15.66 -7.19 0.81
N GLU A 111 15.44 -7.04 -0.50
CA GLU A 111 14.55 -6.04 -1.09
C GLU A 111 13.12 -6.20 -0.54
N GLU A 112 12.58 -7.41 -0.55
CA GLU A 112 11.23 -7.71 -0.06
C GLU A 112 11.06 -7.39 1.42
N GLN A 113 11.99 -7.85 2.27
CA GLN A 113 11.95 -7.51 3.70
C GLN A 113 12.07 -6.00 3.95
N GLN A 114 12.85 -5.29 3.15
CA GLN A 114 12.96 -3.84 3.27
C GLN A 114 11.65 -3.15 2.90
N VAL A 115 10.94 -3.62 1.88
CA VAL A 115 9.61 -3.12 1.52
C VAL A 115 8.63 -3.31 2.68
N PHE A 116 8.58 -4.49 3.29
CA PHE A 116 7.69 -4.77 4.43
C PHE A 116 7.99 -3.84 5.62
N LYS A 117 9.27 -3.69 5.98
CA LYS A 117 9.70 -2.78 7.05
C LYS A 117 9.31 -1.33 6.75
N ASN A 118 9.43 -0.91 5.50
CA ASN A 118 9.06 0.43 5.07
C ASN A 118 7.54 0.65 5.14
N LEU A 119 6.72 -0.32 4.74
CA LEU A 119 5.26 -0.24 4.86
C LEU A 119 4.80 -0.17 6.33
N ILE A 120 5.40 -0.97 7.22
CA ILE A 120 5.12 -0.89 8.66
C ILE A 120 5.50 0.49 9.22
N TYR A 121 6.67 1.02 8.82
CA TYR A 121 7.10 2.35 9.24
C TYR A 121 6.20 3.45 8.68
N TYR A 122 5.72 3.31 7.44
CA TYR A 122 4.74 4.20 6.83
C TYR A 122 3.43 4.22 7.61
N LEU A 123 2.87 3.05 7.94
CA LEU A 123 1.61 2.96 8.71
C LEU A 123 1.69 3.71 10.04
N LYS A 124 2.84 3.61 10.72
CA LYS A 124 3.14 4.36 11.95
C LYS A 124 3.28 5.87 11.74
N SER A 125 3.84 6.29 10.61
CA SER A 125 4.28 7.67 10.37
C SER A 125 3.25 8.53 9.63
N GLU A 126 2.29 7.90 8.95
CA GLU A 126 1.22 8.61 8.26
C GLU A 126 0.29 9.31 9.26
N HIS A 127 -0.10 10.54 8.92
CA HIS A 127 -0.94 11.41 9.73
C HIS A 127 -2.18 11.89 8.96
N GLU A 128 -2.33 11.50 7.70
CA GLU A 128 -3.52 11.78 6.90
C GLU A 128 -4.46 10.56 6.84
N PHE A 129 -5.56 10.65 7.60
CA PHE A 129 -6.55 9.57 7.71
C PHE A 129 -7.81 9.79 6.83
N THR A 130 -7.75 10.68 5.83
CA THR A 130 -8.86 10.89 4.90
C THR A 130 -9.08 9.68 3.99
N GLY A 131 -10.32 9.20 3.93
CA GLY A 131 -10.77 8.21 2.97
C GLY A 131 -11.07 8.83 1.61
N PHE A 132 -12.28 9.34 1.44
CA PHE A 132 -12.71 10.11 0.27
C PHE A 132 -12.62 11.62 0.51
N SER A 133 -11.99 12.33 -0.43
CA SER A 133 -11.99 13.79 -0.52
C SER A 133 -12.87 14.26 -1.67
N LYS A 134 -13.72 15.26 -1.43
CA LYS A 134 -14.50 15.91 -2.51
C LYS A 134 -13.59 16.62 -3.54
N GLU A 135 -12.42 17.07 -3.10
CA GLU A 135 -11.46 17.76 -3.97
C GLU A 135 -10.64 16.77 -4.78
N TYR A 136 -10.12 15.73 -4.11
CA TYR A 136 -9.13 14.84 -4.71
C TYR A 136 -9.66 13.48 -5.11
N GLY A 137 -10.89 13.09 -4.76
CA GLY A 137 -11.34 11.70 -4.86
C GLY A 137 -10.75 10.83 -3.75
N TRP A 138 -10.42 9.56 -4.05
CA TRP A 138 -9.85 8.65 -3.06
C TRP A 138 -8.46 9.12 -2.59
N VAL A 139 -8.30 9.26 -1.28
CA VAL A 139 -7.01 9.48 -0.62
C VAL A 139 -6.53 8.17 -0.02
N HIS A 140 -7.31 7.51 0.86
CA HIS A 140 -7.12 6.11 1.29
C HIS A 140 -5.70 5.72 1.74
N ALA A 141 -4.96 6.61 2.40
CA ALA A 141 -3.57 6.36 2.79
C ALA A 141 -3.42 5.10 3.67
N ILE A 142 -4.28 4.95 4.70
CA ILE A 142 -4.29 3.78 5.57
C ILE A 142 -4.84 2.55 4.86
N ALA A 143 -5.88 2.71 4.06
CA ALA A 143 -6.49 1.63 3.30
C ALA A 143 -5.50 0.98 2.31
N HIS A 144 -4.81 1.78 1.49
CA HIS A 144 -3.83 1.26 0.52
C HIS A 144 -2.59 0.65 1.19
N CYS A 145 -2.12 1.21 2.30
CA CYS A 145 -1.03 0.58 3.06
C CYS A 145 -1.47 -0.73 3.70
N SER A 146 -2.72 -0.79 4.19
CA SER A 146 -3.27 -2.00 4.78
C SER A 146 -3.34 -3.15 3.77
N ASP A 147 -3.76 -2.89 2.53
CA ASP A 147 -3.75 -3.91 1.48
C ASP A 147 -2.36 -4.48 1.23
N ALA A 148 -1.37 -3.60 1.03
CA ALA A 148 0.01 -4.03 0.82
C ALA A 148 0.53 -4.85 2.01
N LEU A 149 0.20 -4.46 3.24
CA LEU A 149 0.56 -5.21 4.45
C LEU A 149 -0.21 -6.52 4.60
N ALA A 150 -1.45 -6.60 4.13
CA ALA A 150 -2.26 -7.81 4.18
C ALA A 150 -1.65 -8.90 3.30
N ASP A 151 -1.17 -8.55 2.11
CA ASP A 151 -0.43 -9.46 1.25
C ASP A 151 0.97 -9.77 1.80
N SER A 152 1.67 -8.74 2.30
CA SER A 152 2.98 -8.93 2.98
C SER A 152 2.89 -9.94 4.12
N MET A 153 1.81 -9.90 4.91
CA MET A 153 1.60 -10.80 6.05
C MET A 153 1.52 -12.28 5.63
N LEU A 154 1.09 -12.59 4.40
CA LEU A 154 1.04 -13.95 3.88
C LEU A 154 2.41 -14.48 3.47
N ASN A 155 3.37 -13.60 3.14
CA ASN A 155 4.71 -13.95 2.70
C ASN A 155 5.54 -14.59 3.83
N LYS A 156 6.26 -15.68 3.57
CA LYS A 156 7.07 -16.41 4.58
C LYS A 156 8.19 -15.58 5.22
N ASP A 157 8.72 -14.59 4.52
CA ASP A 157 9.82 -13.72 4.93
C ASP A 157 9.32 -12.51 5.75
N PHE A 158 8.01 -12.30 5.87
CA PHE A 158 7.41 -11.45 6.92
C PHE A 158 7.45 -12.18 8.27
N ASP A 159 8.58 -12.03 8.96
CA ASP A 159 8.92 -12.70 10.21
C ASP A 159 8.19 -12.16 11.46
N GLN A 160 8.43 -12.81 12.60
CA GLN A 160 7.79 -12.49 13.87
C GLN A 160 8.17 -11.09 14.40
N GLU A 161 9.39 -10.61 14.12
CA GLU A 161 9.82 -9.27 14.52
C GLU A 161 9.00 -8.21 13.77
N MET A 162 8.75 -8.42 12.48
CA MET A 162 7.86 -7.57 11.69
C MET A 162 6.41 -7.63 12.15
N VAL A 163 5.91 -8.77 12.62
CA VAL A 163 4.58 -8.88 13.24
C VAL A 163 4.48 -8.00 14.48
N GLU A 164 5.48 -8.05 15.37
CA GLU A 164 5.50 -7.22 16.58
C GLU A 164 5.58 -5.72 16.25
N LYS A 165 6.41 -5.36 15.25
CA LYS A 165 6.51 -3.98 14.76
C LYS A 165 5.21 -3.51 14.11
N PHE A 166 4.51 -4.37 13.36
CA PHE A 166 3.19 -4.08 12.80
C PHE A 166 2.18 -3.80 13.91
N LEU A 167 2.08 -4.67 14.92
CA LEU A 167 1.17 -4.47 16.05
C LEU A 167 1.46 -3.13 16.78
N LEU A 168 2.73 -2.82 17.00
CA LEU A 168 3.14 -1.53 17.56
C LEU A 168 2.74 -0.35 16.66
N ALA A 169 2.98 -0.45 15.35
CA ALA A 169 2.63 0.59 14.39
C ALA A 169 1.12 0.86 14.36
N VAL A 170 0.29 -0.19 14.37
CA VAL A 170 -1.18 -0.02 14.45
C VAL A 170 -1.57 0.67 15.74
N ARG A 171 -1.00 0.29 16.89
CA ARG A 171 -1.31 0.96 18.17
C ARG A 171 -0.96 2.45 18.12
N GLU A 172 0.22 2.79 17.62
CA GLU A 172 0.65 4.18 17.52
C GLU A 172 -0.22 4.98 16.53
N MET A 173 -0.59 4.38 15.40
CA MET A 173 -1.51 4.98 14.44
C MET A 173 -2.90 5.22 15.07
N LEU A 174 -3.47 4.24 15.77
CA LEU A 174 -4.76 4.37 16.46
C LEU A 174 -4.74 5.46 17.54
N ASN A 175 -3.59 5.71 18.19
CA ASN A 175 -3.46 6.78 19.17
C ASN A 175 -3.39 8.18 18.53
N ASN A 176 -3.05 8.28 17.24
CA ASN A 176 -2.93 9.54 16.52
C ASN A 176 -4.11 9.83 15.60
N ILE A 177 -5.06 8.90 15.47
CA ILE A 177 -6.22 9.08 14.61
C ILE A 177 -7.11 10.20 15.17
N ASP A 178 -7.40 11.20 14.33
CA ASP A 178 -8.17 12.39 14.70
C ASP A 178 -9.60 12.38 14.13
N LYS A 179 -9.92 11.36 13.32
CA LYS A 179 -11.20 11.18 12.65
C LYS A 179 -11.58 9.70 12.60
N ARG A 180 -12.86 9.42 12.44
CA ARG A 180 -13.33 8.04 12.28
C ARG A 180 -13.06 7.57 10.85
N PHE A 181 -12.68 6.31 10.68
CA PHE A 181 -12.73 5.64 9.39
C PHE A 181 -14.20 5.46 8.97
N ILE A 182 -14.50 5.78 7.72
CA ILE A 182 -15.86 5.78 7.16
C ILE A 182 -15.91 5.26 5.72
N ASP A 183 -14.76 5.03 5.09
CA ASP A 183 -14.64 4.63 3.69
C ASP A 183 -14.01 3.22 3.56
N GLY A 184 -14.03 2.43 4.64
CA GLY A 184 -13.63 1.02 4.67
C GLY A 184 -12.18 0.77 5.04
N GLU A 185 -11.47 1.78 5.56
CA GLU A 185 -10.10 1.65 6.04
C GLU A 185 -9.98 0.64 7.18
N GLU A 186 -10.98 0.56 8.05
CA GLU A 186 -11.05 -0.37 9.18
C GLU A 186 -11.14 -1.83 8.73
N TYR A 187 -11.88 -2.12 7.66
CA TYR A 187 -12.01 -3.47 7.12
C TYR A 187 -10.72 -3.91 6.45
N ARG A 188 -10.09 -3.02 5.67
CA ARG A 188 -8.82 -3.30 4.99
C ARG A 188 -7.68 -3.47 5.99
N LEU A 189 -7.66 -2.68 7.07
CA LEU A 189 -6.71 -2.89 8.17
C LEU A 189 -6.96 -4.23 8.88
N ALA A 190 -8.23 -4.61 9.10
CA ALA A 190 -8.58 -5.89 9.71
C ALA A 190 -8.10 -7.10 8.88
N ASP A 191 -8.06 -6.98 7.54
CA ASP A 191 -7.55 -8.05 6.66
C ASP A 191 -6.09 -8.41 6.95
N VAL A 192 -5.27 -7.45 7.38
CA VAL A 192 -3.89 -7.73 7.81
C VAL A 192 -3.85 -8.67 9.02
N PHE A 193 -4.72 -8.43 10.01
CA PHE A 193 -4.83 -9.29 11.19
C PHE A 193 -5.40 -10.67 10.82
N ILE A 194 -6.45 -10.69 9.99
CA ILE A 194 -7.08 -11.93 9.51
C ILE A 194 -6.03 -12.80 8.80
N ASN A 195 -5.22 -12.22 7.91
CA ASN A 195 -4.15 -12.95 7.24
C ASN A 195 -3.09 -13.42 8.23
N GLY A 196 -2.70 -12.59 9.21
CA GLY A 196 -1.79 -12.97 10.28
C GLY A 196 -2.27 -14.17 11.11
N PHE A 197 -3.58 -14.25 11.40
CA PHE A 197 -4.18 -15.43 12.05
C PHE A 197 -4.20 -16.65 11.12
N LYS A 198 -4.61 -16.50 9.86
CA LYS A 198 -4.66 -17.59 8.88
C LYS A 198 -3.31 -18.29 8.72
N VAL A 199 -2.21 -17.54 8.74
CA VAL A 199 -0.85 -18.08 8.62
C VAL A 199 -0.15 -18.30 9.96
N ASN A 200 -0.89 -18.27 11.08
CA ASN A 200 -0.40 -18.52 12.45
C ASN A 200 0.74 -17.59 12.92
N LYS A 201 0.87 -16.40 12.35
CA LYS A 201 1.85 -15.38 12.76
C LYS A 201 1.36 -14.53 13.92
N ILE A 202 0.04 -14.34 14.02
CA ILE A 202 -0.59 -13.69 15.17
C ILE A 202 -1.30 -14.78 15.97
N SER A 203 -0.89 -14.97 17.22
CA SER A 203 -1.57 -15.85 18.16
C SER A 203 -2.65 -15.11 18.94
N SER A 204 -3.66 -15.82 19.44
CA SER A 204 -4.71 -15.24 20.28
C SER A 204 -4.13 -14.54 21.52
N SER A 205 -3.07 -15.11 22.14
CA SER A 205 -2.42 -14.51 23.30
C SER A 205 -1.71 -13.21 22.95
N SER A 206 -0.95 -13.18 21.84
CA SER A 206 -0.29 -11.97 21.35
C SER A 206 -1.31 -10.88 21.03
N PHE A 207 -2.39 -11.23 20.32
CA PHE A 207 -3.46 -10.29 19.97
C PHE A 207 -4.20 -9.73 21.19
N ILE A 208 -4.55 -10.57 22.18
CA ILE A 208 -5.18 -10.12 23.43
C ILE A 208 -4.25 -9.18 24.19
N ASN A 209 -2.95 -9.49 24.27
CA ASN A 209 -1.98 -8.61 24.92
C ASN A 209 -1.85 -7.28 24.19
N TRP A 210 -1.86 -7.30 22.85
CA TRP A 210 -1.86 -6.09 22.04
C TRP A 210 -3.11 -5.23 22.29
N ILE A 211 -4.32 -5.81 22.27
CA ILE A 211 -5.57 -5.10 22.60
C ILE A 211 -5.48 -4.45 23.98
N LYS A 212 -5.02 -5.19 25.00
CA LYS A 212 -4.86 -4.68 26.37
C LYS A 212 -3.83 -3.55 26.46
N SER A 213 -2.90 -3.46 25.50
CA SER A 213 -1.92 -2.37 25.43
C SER A 213 -2.48 -1.09 24.81
N ILE A 214 -3.65 -1.16 24.15
CA ILE A 214 -4.34 0.02 23.61
C ILE A 214 -5.11 0.67 24.77
N THR A 215 -4.73 1.90 25.10
CA THR A 215 -5.48 2.71 26.05
C THR A 215 -6.64 3.38 25.33
N PHE A 216 -7.84 2.83 25.47
CA PHE A 216 -9.07 3.54 25.12
C PHE A 216 -9.41 4.47 26.29
N ASP A 217 -9.19 5.77 26.13
CA ASP A 217 -9.82 6.76 26.99
C ASP A 217 -11.19 7.11 26.37
N PRO A 218 -12.31 6.57 26.88
CA PRO A 218 -13.63 6.89 26.35
C PRO A 218 -14.03 8.36 26.59
N TYR A 219 -13.21 9.13 27.31
CA TYR A 219 -13.41 10.54 27.61
C TYR A 219 -12.37 11.45 26.94
N SER A 220 -11.46 10.92 26.13
CA SER A 220 -10.60 11.76 25.29
C SER A 220 -11.50 12.47 24.27
N ARG A 221 -11.59 13.80 24.41
CA ARG A 221 -12.41 14.63 23.53
C ARG A 221 -11.76 14.64 22.16
N LEU A 222 -12.44 14.07 21.16
CA LEU A 222 -12.34 14.53 19.77
C LEU A 222 -12.86 15.96 19.67
#